data_AF-A0A2M4ASK5-F1
#
_entry.id   AF-A0A2M4ASK5-F1
#
_cell.length_a   1.000
_cell.length_b   1.000
_cell.length_c   1.000
_cell.angle_alpha   90.00
_cell.angle_beta   90.00
_cell.angle_gamma   90.00
#
_symmetry.space_group_name_H-M   'P 1'
#
loop_
_entity.id
_entity.type
_entity.pdbx_description
1 polymer ?
#
loop_
_entity_poly.entity_id
_entity_poly.type
_entity_poly.pdbx_seq_one_letter_code
_entity_poly.pdbx_strand_id
1 'polypeptide(L)'
;RKPLVLVFIKSLVPENYVTAAPTKMSVLRLFGGEIISIYRQTLLTSFVGPTVRLIGTVSQQLLAAASTEKEAETTEEGGSGGDEEETTDKQRGPAEDDPKDRTRVIPVETSVRYLASEAYRQTYQDDPVWKHYRRNHKGAYPSKKTRKTCIRKGRISTGNPCPICRDEYLVLDHNNIDLLKQFISPQTGDVLSYRVTGLCQKKHLQLLVAVERAMDRGMLTFDVPFREYDYSEYYATNEVKKAIK
;
A
#
# COMPACT_ATOMS: atom_id res chain seq x y z
N ARG A 1 -56.91 -31.68 32.37
CA ARG A 1 -56.63 -30.46 31.57
C ARG A 1 -56.90 -29.25 32.46
N LYS A 2 -55.86 -28.59 32.95
CA LYS A 2 -55.94 -27.31 33.68
C LYS A 2 -55.14 -26.28 32.87
N PRO A 3 -55.65 -25.08 32.57
CA PRO A 3 -54.89 -24.09 31.83
C PRO A 3 -53.92 -23.37 32.76
N LEU A 4 -52.66 -23.29 32.34
CA LEU A 4 -51.60 -22.53 32.99
C LEU A 4 -51.77 -21.06 32.59
N VAL A 5 -52.03 -20.20 33.57
CA VAL A 5 -52.09 -18.75 33.39
C VAL A 5 -50.65 -18.22 33.36
N LEU A 6 -50.22 -17.70 32.21
CA LEU A 6 -48.90 -17.08 32.05
C LEU A 6 -48.96 -15.64 32.57
N VAL A 7 -48.37 -15.40 33.74
CA VAL A 7 -48.22 -14.06 34.32
C VAL A 7 -47.03 -13.37 33.66
N PHE A 8 -47.29 -12.34 32.87
CA PHE A 8 -46.28 -11.48 32.26
C PHE A 8 -45.68 -10.54 33.32
N ILE A 9 -44.49 -10.86 33.83
CA ILE A 9 -43.73 -9.97 34.71
C ILE A 9 -43.06 -8.91 33.84
N LYS A 10 -43.61 -7.69 33.90
CA LYS A 10 -43.10 -6.49 33.25
C LYS A 10 -41.95 -5.94 34.11
N SER A 11 -40.73 -6.42 33.85
CA SER A 11 -39.53 -5.89 34.49
C SER A 11 -39.26 -4.46 34.01
N LEU A 12 -39.45 -3.53 34.94
CA LEU A 12 -39.01 -2.15 34.92
C LEU A 12 -37.48 -2.11 34.81
N VAL A 13 -36.96 -1.57 33.71
CA VAL A 13 -35.58 -1.09 33.65
C VAL A 13 -35.66 0.43 33.57
N PRO A 14 -35.18 1.17 34.58
CA PRO A 14 -35.11 2.63 34.51
C PRO A 14 -33.99 3.05 33.56
N GLU A 15 -34.40 3.76 32.50
CA GLU A 15 -33.55 4.75 31.83
C GLU A 15 -33.08 5.75 32.89
N ASN A 16 -31.75 5.90 33.04
CA ASN A 16 -31.03 7.10 33.49
C ASN A 16 -29.65 6.70 34.01
N TYR A 17 -28.62 6.82 33.16
CA TYR A 17 -27.27 7.09 33.63
C TYR A 17 -26.60 8.08 32.69
N VAL A 18 -26.74 9.35 33.07
CA VAL A 18 -25.93 10.46 32.61
C VAL A 18 -24.49 10.18 33.04
N THR A 19 -23.59 9.92 32.10
CA THR A 19 -22.16 9.86 32.39
C THR A 19 -21.55 11.23 32.11
N ALA A 20 -20.98 11.81 33.16
CA ALA A 20 -20.36 13.12 33.17
C ALA A 20 -19.11 13.16 32.26
N ALA A 21 -19.07 14.13 31.36
CA ALA A 21 -17.85 14.48 30.62
C ALA A 21 -16.85 15.21 31.55
N PRO A 22 -15.54 14.91 31.48
CA PRO A 22 -14.55 15.63 32.26
C PRO A 22 -14.38 17.05 31.74
N THR A 23 -14.52 18.01 32.64
CA THR A 23 -14.23 19.43 32.46
C THR A 23 -12.76 19.63 32.06
N LYS A 24 -12.55 20.21 30.87
CA LYS A 24 -11.24 20.70 30.43
C LYS A 24 -10.88 21.92 31.29
N MET A 25 -9.81 21.79 32.09
CA MET A 25 -9.18 22.92 32.76
C MET A 25 -8.57 23.86 31.72
N SER A 26 -9.20 25.01 31.56
CA SER A 26 -8.65 26.19 30.90
C SER A 26 -7.52 26.75 31.75
N VAL A 27 -6.28 26.69 31.24
CA VAL A 27 -5.18 27.55 31.69
C VAL A 27 -4.71 28.31 30.45
N LEU A 28 -5.43 29.39 30.13
CA LEU A 28 -4.87 30.50 29.39
C LEU A 28 -3.88 31.22 30.31
N ARG A 29 -2.64 31.40 29.86
CA ARG A 29 -2.02 32.74 29.72
C ARG A 29 -0.59 32.66 29.16
N LEU A 30 -0.43 33.37 28.04
CA LEU A 30 0.65 34.33 27.74
C LEU A 30 2.06 33.79 27.50
N PHE A 31 2.36 33.48 26.23
CA PHE A 31 3.55 34.04 25.57
C PHE A 31 3.13 34.55 24.20
N GLY A 32 3.05 35.87 24.08
CA GLY A 32 3.00 36.56 22.80
C GLY A 32 4.36 36.57 22.12
N GLY A 33 4.36 36.86 20.82
CA GLY A 33 5.57 37.19 20.07
C GLY A 33 5.80 36.29 18.86
N GLU A 34 5.20 36.70 17.74
CA GLU A 34 5.74 36.64 16.37
C GLU A 34 6.51 35.40 15.90
N ILE A 35 5.91 34.61 15.00
CA ILE A 35 6.59 34.12 13.78
C ILE A 35 5.53 33.94 12.66
N ILE A 36 5.25 35.00 11.90
CA ILE A 36 4.74 34.88 10.53
C ILE A 36 5.61 35.80 9.68
N SER A 37 6.52 35.22 8.88
CA SER A 37 6.93 35.71 7.55
C SER A 37 8.32 35.17 7.18
N ILE A 38 8.38 33.96 6.60
CA ILE A 38 9.52 33.54 5.76
C ILE A 38 8.95 33.03 4.43
N TYR A 39 8.14 33.87 3.79
CA TYR A 39 7.89 33.71 2.37
C TYR A 39 8.11 35.07 1.70
N ARG A 40 9.02 35.06 0.72
CA ARG A 40 9.09 35.99 -0.41
C ARG A 40 9.98 37.23 -0.27
N GLN A 41 11.30 37.04 -0.30
CA GLN A 41 12.22 38.01 -0.94
C GLN A 41 13.60 37.37 -1.19
N THR A 42 13.78 36.82 -2.40
CA THR A 42 15.11 36.56 -2.95
C THR A 42 15.14 37.15 -4.34
N LEU A 43 15.19 38.48 -4.40
CA LEU A 43 15.50 39.22 -5.61
C LEU A 43 16.20 40.53 -5.22
N LEU A 44 17.40 40.70 -5.79
CA LEU A 44 18.15 41.94 -5.97
C LEU A 44 18.92 42.49 -4.76
N THR A 45 20.22 42.18 -4.68
CA THR A 45 21.27 43.22 -4.76
C THR A 45 22.58 42.61 -5.28
N SER A 46 22.99 43.09 -6.45
CA SER A 46 24.33 43.05 -7.02
C SER A 46 25.25 43.96 -6.20
N PHE A 47 26.53 43.63 -6.02
CA PHE A 47 27.67 44.57 -6.17
C PHE A 47 29.02 43.82 -6.20
N VAL A 48 29.59 43.74 -7.41
CA VAL A 48 30.98 44.03 -7.82
C VAL A 48 32.15 43.18 -7.26
N GLY A 49 32.94 42.61 -8.20
CA GLY A 49 34.06 41.65 -8.03
C GLY A 49 35.43 42.26 -7.61
N PRO A 50 36.62 41.87 -8.16
CA PRO A 50 36.87 41.06 -9.38
C PRO A 50 38.06 40.05 -9.37
N THR A 51 38.15 39.26 -10.47
CA THR A 51 39.33 38.56 -11.08
C THR A 51 39.84 37.27 -10.40
N VAL A 52 40.23 36.15 -11.05
CA VAL A 52 40.94 35.85 -12.32
C VAL A 52 40.66 34.38 -12.77
N ARG A 53 40.33 34.18 -14.07
CA ARG A 53 40.65 33.12 -15.09
C ARG A 53 40.64 31.61 -14.68
N LEU A 54 40.11 30.66 -15.47
CA LEU A 54 40.33 30.36 -16.90
C LEU A 54 39.15 29.57 -17.52
N ILE A 55 38.93 29.83 -18.81
CA ILE A 55 38.00 29.18 -19.75
C ILE A 55 38.71 28.00 -20.41
N GLY A 56 37.99 26.89 -20.60
CA GLY A 56 38.41 25.77 -21.44
C GLY A 56 37.19 25.12 -22.09
N THR A 57 36.89 25.53 -23.32
CA THR A 57 35.89 24.95 -24.22
C THR A 57 36.49 23.74 -24.94
N VAL A 58 35.81 22.59 -24.94
CA VAL A 58 35.89 21.63 -26.06
C VAL A 58 34.49 21.12 -26.37
N SER A 59 34.08 21.45 -27.59
CA SER A 59 32.88 21.04 -28.29
C SER A 59 33.13 19.71 -29.01
N GLN A 60 32.05 18.94 -29.16
CA GLN A 60 31.77 18.05 -30.30
C GLN A 60 32.73 16.89 -30.63
N GLN A 61 32.20 15.67 -30.50
CA GLN A 61 32.37 14.45 -31.33
C GLN A 61 31.71 13.30 -30.53
N LEU A 62 30.88 12.39 -31.01
CA LEU A 62 30.41 12.02 -32.34
C LEU A 62 29.14 11.15 -32.14
N LEU A 63 28.03 11.56 -32.74
CA LEU A 63 26.83 10.74 -33.00
C LEU A 63 26.88 10.43 -34.50
N ALA A 64 27.21 9.19 -34.90
CA ALA A 64 26.90 8.64 -36.22
C ALA A 64 27.42 7.19 -36.34
N ALA A 65 26.51 6.21 -36.31
CA ALA A 65 26.63 4.94 -37.06
C ALA A 65 25.30 4.18 -36.94
N ALA A 66 24.32 4.61 -37.74
CA ALA A 66 23.13 3.85 -38.07
C ALA A 66 23.09 3.66 -39.59
N SER A 67 22.58 2.50 -40.01
CA SER A 67 22.26 2.06 -41.38
C SER A 67 23.41 1.73 -42.32
N THR A 68 23.59 0.44 -42.60
CA THR A 68 23.53 -0.11 -43.97
C THR A 68 23.09 -1.58 -43.89
N GLU A 69 21.88 -1.84 -44.36
CA GLU A 69 21.43 -3.14 -44.85
C GLU A 69 22.09 -3.40 -46.22
N LYS A 70 22.51 -4.64 -46.50
CA LYS A 70 22.45 -5.25 -47.85
C LYS A 70 22.76 -6.74 -47.82
N GLU A 71 22.03 -7.43 -48.67
CA GLU A 71 21.76 -8.86 -48.74
C GLU A 71 22.84 -9.67 -49.49
N ALA A 72 22.67 -11.00 -49.34
CA ALA A 72 23.31 -12.18 -49.93
C ALA A 72 23.86 -12.12 -51.36
N GLU A 73 24.93 -12.90 -51.62
CA GLU A 73 24.95 -13.97 -52.63
C GLU A 73 26.14 -14.96 -52.42
N THR A 74 25.92 -16.20 -52.86
CA THR A 74 26.66 -17.47 -52.68
C THR A 74 27.83 -17.71 -53.65
N THR A 75 28.84 -18.51 -53.26
CA THR A 75 29.48 -19.54 -54.12
C THR A 75 30.25 -20.57 -53.28
N GLU A 76 30.24 -21.82 -53.75
CA GLU A 76 30.63 -23.06 -53.08
C GLU A 76 32.12 -23.46 -53.27
N GLU A 77 32.58 -24.36 -52.37
CA GLU A 77 33.36 -25.59 -52.62
C GLU A 77 34.60 -25.81 -51.71
N GLY A 78 34.69 -27.04 -51.18
CA GLY A 78 35.97 -27.67 -50.79
C GLY A 78 36.06 -28.11 -49.33
N GLY A 79 35.65 -29.34 -49.02
CA GLY A 79 35.65 -29.91 -47.68
C GLY A 79 36.90 -30.67 -47.24
N SER A 80 36.84 -31.24 -46.04
CA SER A 80 37.43 -32.51 -45.54
C SER A 80 38.01 -32.39 -44.14
N GLY A 81 37.59 -33.29 -43.24
CA GLY A 81 38.35 -33.69 -42.06
C GLY A 81 37.67 -33.38 -40.73
N GLY A 82 37.27 -34.43 -40.01
CA GLY A 82 36.44 -34.34 -38.81
C GLY A 82 37.19 -33.94 -37.55
N ASP A 83 36.40 -33.57 -36.53
CA ASP A 83 36.43 -34.18 -35.20
C ASP A 83 35.15 -33.75 -34.45
N GLU A 84 34.67 -34.67 -33.63
CA GLU A 84 33.42 -34.60 -32.89
C GLU A 84 33.48 -33.51 -31.79
N GLU A 85 32.62 -32.50 -31.87
CA GLU A 85 32.10 -31.82 -30.68
C GLU A 85 30.68 -31.32 -30.96
N GLU A 86 29.71 -32.07 -30.44
CA GLU A 86 28.29 -31.77 -30.49
C GLU A 86 28.01 -30.53 -29.61
N THR A 87 28.25 -29.33 -30.14
CA THR A 87 27.74 -28.09 -29.54
C THR A 87 26.25 -28.04 -29.79
N THR A 88 25.49 -28.69 -28.91
CA THR A 88 24.06 -28.43 -28.75
C THR A 88 23.91 -26.96 -28.40
N ASP A 89 23.54 -26.15 -29.41
CA ASP A 89 23.01 -24.81 -29.26
C ASP A 89 21.70 -24.93 -28.48
N LYS A 90 21.83 -25.07 -27.16
CA LYS A 90 20.75 -24.87 -26.22
C LYS A 90 20.36 -23.42 -26.38
N GLN A 91 19.31 -23.18 -27.16
CA GLN A 91 18.46 -22.02 -27.05
C GLN A 91 18.29 -21.72 -25.57
N ARG A 92 19.05 -20.72 -25.13
CA ARG A 92 19.09 -20.28 -23.75
C ARG A 92 17.70 -19.74 -23.48
N GLY A 93 16.89 -20.54 -22.79
CA GLY A 93 15.64 -20.07 -22.21
C GLY A 93 15.89 -18.75 -21.45
N PRO A 94 14.86 -17.92 -21.25
CA PRO A 94 15.03 -16.65 -20.54
C PRO A 94 15.83 -16.89 -19.26
N ALA A 95 16.84 -16.06 -19.04
CA ALA A 95 17.81 -16.22 -17.96
C ALA A 95 17.07 -16.57 -16.65
N GLU A 96 17.50 -17.65 -15.97
CA GLU A 96 16.89 -18.05 -14.71
C GLU A 96 16.90 -16.87 -13.74
N ASP A 97 15.70 -16.37 -13.45
CA ASP A 97 15.55 -15.21 -12.59
C ASP A 97 15.84 -15.61 -11.15
N ASP A 98 16.72 -14.85 -10.51
CA ASP A 98 17.05 -15.00 -9.10
C ASP A 98 15.73 -15.06 -8.28
N PRO A 99 15.39 -16.18 -7.60
CA PRO A 99 14.07 -16.36 -6.99
C PRO A 99 13.79 -15.39 -5.82
N LYS A 100 14.81 -14.66 -5.38
CA LYS A 100 14.75 -13.66 -4.31
C LYS A 100 14.69 -12.23 -4.83
N ASP A 101 14.80 -12.03 -6.13
CA ASP A 101 14.72 -10.70 -6.73
C ASP A 101 13.27 -10.19 -6.70
N ARG A 102 13.13 -8.92 -6.33
CA ARG A 102 11.88 -8.17 -6.18
C ARG A 102 12.01 -6.77 -6.79
N THR A 103 12.92 -6.62 -7.75
CA THR A 103 13.16 -5.36 -8.47
C THR A 103 12.08 -5.11 -9.54
N ARG A 104 11.45 -6.17 -10.03
CA ARG A 104 10.39 -6.11 -11.04
C ARG A 104 9.11 -5.49 -10.47
N VAL A 105 8.56 -4.52 -11.19
CA VAL A 105 7.28 -3.92 -10.88
C VAL A 105 6.20 -4.72 -11.60
N ILE A 106 5.34 -5.39 -10.83
CA ILE A 106 4.24 -6.19 -11.37
C ILE A 106 2.99 -5.31 -11.44
N PRO A 107 2.31 -5.23 -12.60
CA PRO A 107 1.08 -4.45 -12.72
C PRO A 107 -0.07 -5.13 -11.98
N VAL A 108 -1.04 -4.33 -11.56
CA VAL A 108 -2.18 -4.78 -10.75
C VAL A 108 -3.03 -5.82 -11.48
N GLU A 109 -3.20 -5.65 -12.79
CA GLU A 109 -3.98 -6.56 -13.64
C GLU A 109 -3.43 -7.99 -13.60
N THR A 110 -2.10 -8.14 -13.59
CA THR A 110 -1.45 -9.45 -13.46
C THR A 110 -1.73 -10.06 -12.10
N SER A 111 -1.77 -9.26 -11.04
CA SER A 111 -2.13 -9.73 -9.70
C SER A 111 -3.57 -10.24 -9.64
N VAL A 112 -4.51 -9.52 -10.26
CA VAL A 112 -5.92 -9.93 -10.34
C VAL A 112 -6.06 -11.23 -11.14
N ARG A 113 -5.39 -11.34 -12.29
CA ARG A 113 -5.35 -12.59 -13.08
C ARG A 113 -4.75 -13.75 -12.29
N TYR A 114 -3.73 -13.49 -11.48
CA TYR A 114 -3.11 -14.51 -10.64
C TYR A 114 -4.07 -15.04 -9.57
N LEU A 115 -4.86 -14.18 -8.92
CA LEU A 115 -5.87 -14.64 -7.94
C LEU A 115 -6.96 -15.51 -8.58
N ALA A 116 -7.31 -15.24 -9.83
CA ALA A 116 -8.25 -16.07 -10.60
C ALA A 116 -7.61 -17.37 -11.15
N SER A 117 -6.29 -17.50 -11.10
CA SER A 117 -5.57 -18.64 -11.67
C SER A 117 -5.69 -19.91 -10.82
N GLU A 118 -5.55 -21.06 -11.47
CA GLU A 118 -5.52 -22.35 -10.78
C GLU A 118 -4.31 -22.51 -9.86
N ALA A 119 -3.18 -21.87 -10.20
CA ALA A 119 -1.96 -21.89 -9.40
C ALA A 119 -2.18 -21.27 -8.01
N TYR A 120 -2.92 -20.16 -7.94
CA TYR A 120 -3.28 -19.54 -6.67
C TYR A 120 -4.18 -20.45 -5.84
N ARG A 121 -5.23 -21.01 -6.47
CA ARG A 121 -6.15 -21.95 -5.83
C ARG A 121 -5.44 -23.21 -5.32
N GLN A 122 -4.47 -23.75 -6.06
CA GLN A 122 -3.71 -24.91 -5.61
C GLN A 122 -2.81 -24.59 -4.41
N THR A 123 -2.25 -23.38 -4.37
CA THR A 123 -1.29 -22.95 -3.33
C THR A 123 -1.98 -22.57 -2.02
N TYR A 124 -3.08 -21.82 -2.11
CA TYR A 124 -3.76 -21.22 -0.95
C TYR A 124 -5.11 -21.87 -0.63
N GLN A 125 -5.70 -22.59 -1.58
CA GLN A 125 -7.01 -23.23 -1.44
C GLN A 125 -8.09 -22.19 -1.10
N ASP A 126 -8.94 -22.47 -0.12
CA ASP A 126 -10.01 -21.59 0.34
C ASP A 126 -9.59 -20.69 1.51
N ASP A 127 -8.33 -20.80 1.95
CA ASP A 127 -7.81 -20.11 3.11
C ASP A 127 -7.18 -18.75 2.75
N PRO A 128 -7.26 -17.74 3.63
CA PRO A 128 -6.63 -16.45 3.36
C PRO A 128 -5.10 -16.59 3.35
N VAL A 129 -4.44 -15.79 2.51
CA VAL A 129 -3.00 -15.87 2.22
C VAL A 129 -2.11 -15.95 3.47
N TRP A 130 -2.49 -15.28 4.55
CA TRP A 130 -1.69 -15.19 5.77
C TRP A 130 -1.89 -16.36 6.75
N LYS A 131 -2.86 -17.25 6.55
CA LYS A 131 -3.21 -18.31 7.52
C LYS A 131 -2.11 -19.33 7.74
N HIS A 132 -1.47 -19.80 6.67
CA HIS A 132 -0.40 -20.80 6.75
C HIS A 132 0.96 -20.22 7.15
N TYR A 133 1.05 -18.92 7.35
CA TYR A 133 2.31 -18.27 7.68
C TYR A 133 2.53 -18.20 9.19
N ARG A 134 3.67 -18.72 9.63
CA ARG A 134 4.13 -18.65 11.03
C ARG A 134 5.45 -17.91 11.12
N ARG A 135 5.52 -16.92 12.02
CA ARG A 135 6.73 -16.14 12.25
C ARG A 135 7.62 -16.74 13.33
N ASN A 136 8.90 -16.90 13.01
CA ASN A 136 9.92 -17.31 13.97
C ASN A 136 10.20 -16.17 14.96
N HIS A 137 10.04 -16.45 16.25
CA HIS A 137 10.32 -15.52 17.35
C HIS A 137 10.75 -16.32 18.59
N LYS A 138 11.43 -15.65 19.54
CA LYS A 138 11.90 -16.27 20.77
C LYS A 138 10.78 -16.27 21.82
N GLY A 139 10.61 -17.40 22.52
CA GLY A 139 9.64 -17.56 23.61
C GLY A 139 8.22 -17.85 23.13
N ALA A 140 7.29 -17.95 24.07
CA ALA A 140 5.89 -18.26 23.79
C ALA A 140 5.13 -17.09 23.15
N TYR A 141 5.53 -15.86 23.47
CA TYR A 141 4.82 -14.66 23.03
C TYR A 141 5.62 -13.90 21.97
N PRO A 142 5.03 -13.59 20.80
CA PRO A 142 5.71 -12.79 19.79
C PRO A 142 5.85 -11.34 20.23
N SER A 143 6.90 -10.69 19.72
CA SER A 143 7.10 -9.24 19.87
C SER A 143 5.85 -8.47 19.45
N LYS A 144 5.53 -7.38 20.18
CA LYS A 144 4.34 -6.55 19.89
C LYS A 144 4.36 -6.04 18.44
N LYS A 145 5.52 -5.56 17.98
CA LYS A 145 5.75 -5.07 16.62
C LYS A 145 6.43 -6.14 15.75
N THR A 146 6.03 -6.24 14.48
CA THR A 146 6.73 -7.06 13.48
C THR A 146 7.97 -6.34 12.95
N ARG A 147 8.73 -6.97 12.07
CA ARG A 147 9.91 -6.35 11.42
C ARG A 147 9.50 -5.17 10.53
N LYS A 148 10.36 -4.15 10.40
CA LYS A 148 10.10 -2.96 9.57
C LYS A 148 9.81 -3.33 8.10
N THR A 149 10.70 -4.10 7.49
CA THR A 149 10.60 -4.52 6.09
C THR A 149 11.27 -5.88 5.89
N CYS A 150 10.74 -6.66 4.94
CA CYS A 150 11.29 -7.96 4.53
C CYS A 150 12.19 -7.86 3.28
N ILE A 151 12.04 -6.79 2.48
CA ILE A 151 12.77 -6.55 1.24
C ILE A 151 13.74 -5.37 1.45
N ARG A 152 15.00 -5.54 1.07
CA ARG A 152 16.04 -4.50 1.15
C ARG A 152 16.81 -4.47 -0.17
N LYS A 153 17.00 -3.28 -0.75
CA LYS A 153 17.69 -3.09 -2.04
C LYS A 153 17.15 -4.00 -3.16
N GLY A 154 15.83 -4.10 -3.29
CA GLY A 154 15.21 -4.95 -4.32
C GLY A 154 15.27 -6.46 -4.07
N ARG A 155 15.96 -6.95 -3.03
CA ARG A 155 16.09 -8.40 -2.75
C ARG A 155 15.43 -8.77 -1.42
N ILE A 156 14.90 -9.99 -1.33
CA ILE A 156 14.44 -10.55 -0.05
C ILE A 156 15.65 -10.77 0.86
N SER A 157 15.73 -9.99 1.94
CA SER A 157 16.85 -10.08 2.89
C SER A 157 16.59 -11.07 4.02
N THR A 158 15.36 -11.57 4.16
CA THR A 158 14.99 -12.46 5.28
C THR A 158 14.77 -13.89 4.81
N GLY A 159 15.19 -14.88 5.62
CA GLY A 159 14.94 -16.29 5.31
C GLY A 159 13.46 -16.69 5.30
N ASN A 160 12.66 -16.16 6.24
CA ASN A 160 11.21 -16.37 6.31
C ASN A 160 10.48 -15.04 6.04
N PRO A 161 10.20 -14.64 4.77
CA PRO A 161 9.55 -13.39 4.40
C PRO A 161 8.04 -13.37 4.73
N CYS A 162 7.41 -12.19 4.71
CA CYS A 162 5.96 -12.07 4.97
C CYS A 162 5.11 -12.76 3.88
N PRO A 163 3.83 -13.12 4.14
CA PRO A 163 2.94 -13.74 3.14
C PRO A 163 2.85 -12.98 1.81
N ILE A 164 2.83 -11.64 1.86
CA ILE A 164 2.81 -10.77 0.67
C ILE A 164 4.21 -10.57 0.05
N CYS A 165 5.27 -10.89 0.78
CA CYS A 165 6.66 -10.66 0.33
C CYS A 165 7.28 -11.93 -0.26
N ARG A 166 6.79 -13.10 0.15
CA ARG A 166 7.20 -14.40 -0.38
C ARG A 166 6.77 -14.56 -1.83
N ASP A 167 5.62 -14.03 -2.19
CA ASP A 167 5.04 -14.17 -3.52
C ASP A 167 4.94 -12.80 -4.17
N GLU A 168 5.48 -12.67 -5.37
CA GLU A 168 5.57 -11.38 -6.07
C GLU A 168 4.25 -10.93 -6.69
N TYR A 169 3.44 -11.88 -7.14
CA TYR A 169 2.17 -11.62 -7.80
C TYR A 169 1.08 -11.11 -6.84
N LEU A 170 1.34 -11.10 -5.54
CA LEU A 170 0.43 -10.54 -4.54
C LEU A 170 0.72 -9.05 -4.35
N VAL A 171 0.07 -8.23 -5.17
CA VAL A 171 0.23 -6.77 -5.15
C VAL A 171 -0.92 -6.14 -4.37
N LEU A 172 -0.58 -5.37 -3.34
CA LEU A 172 -1.54 -4.64 -2.51
C LEU A 172 -1.91 -3.34 -3.21
N ASP A 173 -3.07 -3.34 -3.85
CA ASP A 173 -3.66 -2.17 -4.51
C ASP A 173 -5.15 -2.11 -4.27
N HIS A 174 -5.69 -0.88 -4.32
CA HIS A 174 -7.10 -0.57 -4.13
C HIS A 174 -8.01 -1.28 -5.15
N ASN A 175 -7.55 -1.49 -6.39
CA ASN A 175 -8.31 -2.21 -7.42
C ASN A 175 -8.42 -3.72 -7.15
N ASN A 176 -7.53 -4.28 -6.32
CA ASN A 176 -7.50 -5.71 -6.02
C ASN A 176 -8.33 -6.02 -4.77
N ILE A 177 -9.65 -5.96 -4.93
CA ILE A 177 -10.61 -6.06 -3.82
C ILE A 177 -10.56 -7.45 -3.18
N ASP A 178 -10.41 -8.51 -3.98
CA ASP A 178 -10.43 -9.90 -3.50
C ASP A 178 -9.25 -10.21 -2.58
N LEU A 179 -8.09 -9.61 -2.85
CA LEU A 179 -6.94 -9.68 -1.95
C LEU A 179 -7.17 -8.86 -0.67
N LEU A 180 -7.66 -7.63 -0.80
CA LEU A 180 -7.86 -6.73 0.36
C LEU A 180 -8.89 -7.29 1.35
N LYS A 181 -9.98 -7.89 0.86
CA LYS A 181 -11.01 -8.52 1.69
C LYS A 181 -10.44 -9.59 2.64
N GLN A 182 -9.40 -10.32 2.24
CA GLN A 182 -8.76 -11.35 3.08
C GLN A 182 -8.05 -10.76 4.32
N PHE A 183 -7.71 -9.47 4.28
CA PHE A 183 -7.04 -8.77 5.38
C PHE A 183 -8.01 -7.92 6.22
N ILE A 184 -9.30 -7.96 5.93
CA ILE A 184 -10.35 -7.24 6.63
C ILE A 184 -11.18 -8.25 7.44
N SER A 185 -11.56 -7.88 8.66
CA SER A 185 -12.49 -8.67 9.47
C SER A 185 -13.88 -8.64 8.82
N PRO A 186 -14.51 -9.81 8.54
CA PRO A 186 -15.83 -9.84 7.90
C PRO A 186 -16.95 -9.31 8.81
N GLN A 187 -16.75 -9.31 10.13
CA GLN A 187 -17.76 -8.86 11.10
C GLN A 187 -17.59 -7.40 11.49
N THR A 188 -16.35 -6.93 11.61
CA THR A 188 -16.04 -5.59 12.13
C THR A 188 -15.80 -4.59 11.00
N GLY A 189 -15.38 -5.05 9.82
CA GLY A 189 -14.91 -4.18 8.74
C GLY A 189 -13.50 -3.60 8.98
N ASP A 190 -12.91 -3.88 10.14
CA ASP A 190 -11.57 -3.40 10.51
C ASP A 190 -10.45 -4.19 9.82
N VAL A 191 -9.37 -3.50 9.48
CA VAL A 191 -8.15 -4.11 8.95
C VAL A 191 -7.42 -4.90 10.04
N LEU A 192 -7.10 -6.16 9.74
CA LEU A 192 -6.39 -7.03 10.66
C LEU A 192 -4.98 -6.52 10.95
N SER A 193 -4.63 -6.46 12.24
CA SER A 193 -3.30 -6.03 12.65
C SER A 193 -2.19 -6.95 12.13
N TYR A 194 -0.99 -6.39 11.89
CA TYR A 194 0.18 -7.18 11.48
C TYR A 194 0.61 -8.25 12.51
N ARG A 195 0.10 -8.21 13.75
CA ARG A 195 0.36 -9.26 14.75
C ARG A 195 -0.36 -10.56 14.39
N VAL A 196 -1.55 -10.45 13.80
CA VAL A 196 -2.37 -11.59 13.34
C VAL A 196 -1.88 -12.03 11.95
N THR A 197 -1.80 -11.10 11.00
CA THR A 197 -1.47 -11.40 9.60
C THR A 197 0.02 -11.68 9.36
N GLY A 198 0.90 -11.28 10.29
CA GLY A 198 2.33 -11.55 10.20
C GLY A 198 3.10 -10.72 9.16
N LEU A 199 2.48 -9.66 8.63
CA LEU A 199 3.07 -8.74 7.66
C LEU A 199 4.24 -7.92 8.24
N CYS A 200 5.19 -7.51 7.37
CA CYS A 200 6.16 -6.48 7.75
C CYS A 200 5.46 -5.11 7.81
N GLN A 201 5.94 -4.21 8.67
CA GLN A 201 5.30 -2.90 8.90
C GLN A 201 5.12 -2.09 7.62
N LYS A 202 6.11 -2.10 6.71
CA LYS A 202 6.01 -1.43 5.40
C LYS A 202 4.83 -1.94 4.56
N LYS A 203 4.62 -3.27 4.49
CA LYS A 203 3.52 -3.85 3.73
C LYS A 203 2.17 -3.62 4.41
N HIS A 204 2.12 -3.62 5.74
CA HIS A 204 0.91 -3.26 6.45
C HIS A 204 0.51 -1.79 6.25
N LEU A 205 1.48 -0.87 6.22
CA LEU A 205 1.18 0.53 5.87
C LEU A 205 0.63 0.64 4.43
N GLN A 206 1.21 -0.09 3.48
CA GLN A 206 0.69 -0.15 2.11
C GLN A 206 -0.74 -0.71 2.06
N LEU A 207 -1.04 -1.73 2.87
CA LEU A 207 -2.38 -2.29 3.00
C LEU A 207 -3.38 -1.23 3.49
N LEU A 208 -3.06 -0.52 4.57
CA LEU A 208 -3.93 0.54 5.12
C LEU A 208 -4.24 1.60 4.07
N VAL A 209 -3.21 2.10 3.38
CA VAL A 209 -3.37 3.09 2.30
C VAL A 209 -4.22 2.53 1.15
N ALA A 210 -4.05 1.26 0.79
CA ALA A 210 -4.84 0.63 -0.27
C ALA A 210 -6.31 0.47 0.12
N VAL A 211 -6.59 0.11 1.38
CA VAL A 211 -7.96 -0.02 1.92
C VAL A 211 -8.65 1.35 1.98
N GLU A 212 -7.99 2.37 2.53
CA GLU A 212 -8.50 3.74 2.58
C GLU A 212 -8.85 4.24 1.16
N ARG A 213 -7.92 4.08 0.21
CA ARG A 213 -8.15 4.44 -1.19
C ARG A 213 -9.30 3.66 -1.84
N ALA A 214 -9.50 2.41 -1.46
CA ALA A 214 -10.60 1.59 -1.97
C ALA A 214 -11.95 2.01 -1.38
N MET A 215 -11.98 2.41 -0.10
CA MET A 215 -13.15 3.00 0.55
C MET A 215 -13.51 4.35 -0.08
N ASP A 216 -12.53 5.23 -0.30
CA ASP A 216 -12.73 6.55 -0.94
C ASP A 216 -13.31 6.44 -2.36
N ARG A 217 -12.89 5.39 -3.09
CA ARG A 217 -13.38 5.11 -4.45
C ARG A 217 -14.70 4.36 -4.49
N GLY A 218 -15.22 3.92 -3.34
CA GLY A 218 -16.44 3.11 -3.25
C GLY A 218 -16.28 1.67 -3.77
N MET A 219 -15.04 1.15 -3.85
CA MET A 219 -14.79 -0.25 -4.23
C MET A 219 -14.95 -1.21 -3.05
N LEU A 220 -14.71 -0.74 -1.83
CA LEU A 220 -14.98 -1.47 -0.59
C LEU A 220 -16.19 -0.86 0.11
N THR A 221 -17.11 -1.71 0.53
CA THR A 221 -18.27 -1.33 1.35
C THR A 221 -17.87 -1.22 2.81
N PHE A 222 -18.32 -0.17 3.49
CA PHE A 222 -18.10 0.06 4.91
C PHE A 222 -19.30 0.77 5.53
N ASP A 223 -19.43 0.70 6.85
CA ASP A 223 -20.54 1.32 7.56
C ASP A 223 -20.28 2.81 7.77
N VAL A 224 -21.21 3.64 7.29
CA VAL A 224 -21.16 5.10 7.45
C VAL A 224 -22.08 5.49 8.61
N PRO A 225 -21.57 6.11 9.69
CA PRO A 225 -22.42 6.56 10.78
C PRO A 225 -23.31 7.71 10.32
N PHE A 226 -24.58 7.68 10.74
CA PHE A 226 -25.48 8.81 10.53
C PHE A 226 -25.08 9.99 11.41
N ARG A 227 -25.07 11.18 10.82
CA ARG A 227 -24.87 12.45 11.54
C ARG A 227 -26.20 13.15 11.70
N GLU A 228 -26.60 13.38 12.94
CA GLU A 228 -27.78 14.19 13.27
C GLU A 228 -27.41 15.68 13.20
N TYR A 229 -28.32 16.47 12.63
CA TYR A 229 -28.17 17.92 12.50
C TYR A 229 -29.34 18.62 13.20
N ASP A 230 -29.02 19.66 13.98
CA ASP A 230 -30.03 20.57 14.49
C ASP A 230 -30.34 21.63 13.44
N TYR A 231 -31.51 21.52 12.80
CA TYR A 231 -31.92 22.44 11.74
C TYR A 231 -32.34 23.82 12.26
N SER A 232 -32.55 24.00 13.57
CA SER A 232 -32.91 25.29 14.15
C SER A 232 -31.80 26.34 14.02
N GLU A 233 -30.54 25.91 13.92
CA GLU A 233 -29.37 26.78 13.69
C GLU A 233 -29.37 27.42 12.29
N TYR A 234 -29.92 26.72 11.29
CA TYR A 234 -29.90 27.16 9.89
C TYR A 234 -31.15 27.96 9.51
N TYR A 235 -32.30 27.64 10.10
CA TYR A 235 -33.53 28.35 9.83
C TYR A 235 -33.83 29.33 10.95
N ALA A 236 -33.61 30.62 10.69
CA ALA A 236 -34.08 31.66 11.58
C ALA A 236 -35.56 31.44 11.89
N THR A 237 -35.86 31.26 13.18
CA THR A 237 -37.24 31.16 13.65
C THR A 237 -37.99 32.42 13.21
N ASN A 238 -39.29 32.29 12.97
CA ASN A 238 -40.11 33.43 12.54
C ASN A 238 -40.04 34.61 13.52
N GLU A 239 -39.66 34.36 14.77
CA GLU A 239 -39.38 35.34 15.81
C GLU A 239 -38.13 36.18 15.50
N VAL A 240 -37.03 35.55 15.10
CA VAL A 240 -35.80 36.25 14.67
C VAL A 240 -36.04 37.03 13.37
N LYS A 241 -36.81 36.48 12.42
CA LYS A 241 -37.19 37.18 11.19
C LYS A 241 -38.06 38.42 11.45
N LYS A 242 -38.88 38.40 12.52
CA LYS A 242 -39.68 39.53 12.97
C LYS A 242 -38.84 40.62 13.65
N ALA A 243 -37.75 40.25 14.32
CA ALA A 243 -36.86 41.17 15.02
C ALA A 243 -35.88 41.91 14.08
N ILE A 244 -35.65 41.38 12.88
CA ILE A 244 -34.79 41.99 11.85
C ILE A 244 -35.56 42.98 10.96
N LYS A 245 -36.89 42.93 10.97
CA LYS A 245 -37.78 43.76 10.14
C LYS A 245 -38.29 44.98 10.90
#